data_AF-A0A2N7Q7W1-F1
#
_entry.id   AF-A0A2N7Q7W1-F1
#
_cell.length_a   1.000
_cell.length_b   1.000
_cell.length_c   1.000
_cell.angle_alpha   90.00
_cell.angle_beta   90.00
_cell.angle_gamma   90.00
#
_symmetry.space_group_name_H-M   'P 1'
#
loop_
_entity.id
_entity.type
_entity.pdbx_description
1 polymer ?
#
loop_
_entity_poly.entity_id
_entity_poly.type
_entity_poly.pdbx_seq_one_letter_code
_entity_poly.pdbx_strand_id
1 'polypeptide(L)' 'MKKISLVIPVHNEEKNVPVVYKESKKVLEDLRKNKGYDYEIIFINDGSSDQTLEVLKSLKNSDSFLRILNMDKNRGQA' A
#
# COMPACT_ATOMS: atom_id res chain seq x y z
N MET A 1 -1.18 21.17 7.76
CA MET A 1 -1.96 20.13 7.06
C MET A 1 -1.86 18.85 7.86
N LYS A 2 -2.98 18.16 8.16
CA LYS A 2 -2.94 16.89 8.90
C LYS A 2 -2.48 15.78 7.94
N LYS A 3 -1.77 14.76 8.45
CA LYS A 3 -1.21 13.67 7.64
C LYS A 3 -1.71 12.31 8.11
N ILE A 4 -1.93 11.39 7.17
CA ILE A 4 -2.29 10.00 7.42
C ILE A 4 -1.27 9.09 6.72
N SER A 5 -0.67 8.16 7.46
CA SER A 5 0.14 7.09 6.87
C SER A 5 -0.62 5.78 7.04
N LEU A 6 -1.12 5.22 5.95
CA LEU A 6 -1.80 3.92 5.95
C LEU A 6 -0.78 2.83 5.69
N VAL A 7 -0.50 2.00 6.70
CA VAL A 7 0.49 0.92 6.62
C VAL A 7 -0.23 -0.42 6.50
N ILE A 8 0.12 -1.20 5.49
CA ILE A 8 -0.54 -2.46 5.15
C ILE A 8 0.51 -3.56 4.95
N PRO A 9 0.68 -4.48 5.92
CA PRO A 9 1.49 -5.67 5.71
C PRO A 9 0.79 -6.63 4.75
N VAL A 10 1.56 -7.23 3.83
CA VAL A 10 1.07 -8.20 2.86
C VAL A 10 2.06 -9.34 2.68
N HIS A 11 1.54 -10.56 2.59
CA HIS A 11 2.31 -11.77 2.30
C HIS A 11 1.47 -12.71 1.43
N ASN A 12 1.92 -12.97 0.20
CA ASN A 12 1.20 -13.80 -0.78
C ASN A 12 -0.24 -13.34 -1.07
N GLU A 13 -0.40 -12.05 -1.39
CA GLU A 13 -1.68 -11.36 -1.58
C GLU A 13 -1.81 -10.74 -2.99
N GLU A 14 -1.19 -11.35 -4.02
CA GLU A 14 -1.10 -10.79 -5.39
C GLU A 14 -2.47 -10.38 -5.98
N LYS A 15 -3.56 -11.06 -5.60
CA LYS A 15 -4.92 -10.78 -6.08
C LYS A 15 -5.65 -9.71 -5.25
N ASN A 16 -5.27 -9.55 -3.99
CA ASN A 16 -5.98 -8.73 -3.03
C ASN A 16 -5.40 -7.31 -2.94
N VAL A 17 -4.08 -7.19 -3.11
CA VAL A 17 -3.36 -5.90 -3.12
C VAL A 17 -4.02 -4.85 -4.04
N PRO A 18 -4.41 -5.15 -5.29
CA PRO A 18 -5.04 -4.15 -6.16
C PRO A 18 -6.39 -3.65 -5.63
N VAL A 19 -7.18 -4.54 -5.00
CA VAL A 19 -8.50 -4.21 -4.45
C VAL A 19 -8.34 -3.32 -3.22
N VAL A 20 -7.49 -3.73 -2.29
CA VAL A 20 -7.22 -2.97 -1.06
C VAL A 20 -6.65 -1.60 -1.39
N TYR A 21 -5.68 -1.51 -2.31
CA TYR A 21 -5.13 -0.25 -2.78
C TYR A 21 -6.21 0.68 -3.36
N LYS A 22 -7.06 0.16 -4.26
CA LYS A 22 -8.11 0.95 -4.92
C LYS A 22 -9.10 1.54 -3.91
N GLU A 23 -9.62 0.72 -2.99
CA GLU A 23 -10.61 1.17 -2.01
C GLU A 23 -10.00 2.11 -0.97
N SER A 24 -8.78 1.82 -0.50
CA SER A 24 -8.05 2.71 0.42
C SER A 24 -7.78 4.07 -0.21
N LYS A 25 -7.30 4.09 -1.46
CA LYS A 25 -7.01 5.32 -2.20
C LYS A 25 -8.26 6.17 -2.41
N LYS A 26 -9.39 5.55 -2.71
CA LYS A 26 -10.68 6.24 -2.87
C LYS A 26 -11.04 7.05 -1.62
N VAL A 27 -10.91 6.46 -0.43
CA VAL A 27 -11.22 7.13 0.84
C VAL A 27 -10.18 8.22 1.16
N LEU A 28 -8.89 7.94 0.95
CA LEU A 28 -7.83 8.91 1.24
C LEU A 28 -7.88 10.14 0.31
N GLU A 29 -8.23 9.94 -0.96
CA GLU A 29 -8.47 11.03 -1.92
C GLU A 29 -9.67 11.90 -1.53
N ASP A 30 -10.76 11.29 -1.03
CA ASP A 30 -11.91 12.04 -0.51
C ASP A 30 -11.50 12.92 0.69
N LEU A 31 -10.78 12.36 1.65
CA LEU A 31 -10.27 13.11 2.81
C LEU A 31 -9.31 14.23 2.39
N ARG A 32 -8.46 13.98 1.39
CA ARG A 32 -7.56 15.00 0.85
C ARG A 32 -8.31 16.17 0.24
N LYS A 33 -9.28 15.88 -0.64
CA LYS A 33 -10.06 16.90 -1.37
C LYS A 33 -11.01 17.67 -0.45
N ASN A 34 -11.70 16.99 0.45
CA ASN A 34 -12.81 17.56 1.22
C ASN A 34 -12.45 17.99 2.64
N LYS A 35 -11.32 17.51 3.19
CA LYS A 35 -10.92 17.76 4.58
C LYS A 35 -9.48 18.27 4.73
N GLY A 36 -8.75 18.46 3.63
CA GLY A 36 -7.39 19.03 3.64
C GLY A 36 -6.35 18.15 4.33
N TYR A 37 -6.50 16.83 4.23
CA TYR A 37 -5.48 15.88 4.67
C TYR A 37 -4.43 15.63 3.58
N ASP A 38 -3.20 15.36 3.98
CA ASP A 38 -2.22 14.66 3.15
C ASP A 38 -2.21 13.17 3.50
N TYR A 39 -1.75 12.32 2.59
CA TYR A 39 -1.63 10.90 2.89
C TYR A 39 -0.45 10.22 2.20
N GLU A 40 -0.12 9.03 2.70
CA GLU A 40 0.70 8.04 2.00
C GLU A 40 0.14 6.64 2.29
N ILE A 41 0.34 5.72 1.34
CA ILE A 41 0.03 4.31 1.50
C ILE A 41 1.36 3.55 1.48
N ILE A 42 1.63 2.77 2.51
CA ILE A 42 2.86 2.01 2.67
C ILE A 42 2.50 0.53 2.72
N PHE A 43 2.79 -0.20 1.64
CA PHE A 43 2.74 -1.66 1.67
C PHE A 43 4.05 -2.22 2.21
N ILE A 44 3.96 -3.09 3.21
CA ILE A 44 5.09 -3.87 3.72
C ILE A 44 4.96 -5.27 3.12
N ASN A 45 5.78 -5.59 2.11
CA ASN A 45 5.86 -6.94 1.57
C ASN A 45 6.73 -7.80 2.49
N ASP A 46 6.09 -8.70 3.25
CA ASP A 46 6.75 -9.57 4.23
C ASP A 46 7.28 -10.85 3.58
N GLY A 47 8.22 -10.70 2.64
CA GLY A 47 8.90 -11.82 1.97
C GLY A 47 7.95 -12.76 1.20
N SER A 48 7.02 -12.19 0.42
CA SER A 48 6.15 -12.99 -0.46
C SER A 48 6.95 -13.81 -1.47
N SER A 49 6.43 -14.99 -1.79
CA SER A 49 6.97 -15.91 -2.81
C SER A 49 6.14 -15.94 -4.10
N ASP A 50 4.96 -15.29 -4.11
CA ASP A 50 4.12 -15.09 -5.28
C ASP A 50 4.41 -13.73 -5.98
N GLN A 51 3.52 -13.27 -6.86
CA GLN A 51 3.72 -12.02 -7.61
C GLN A 51 3.33 -10.75 -6.83
N THR A 52 3.17 -10.82 -5.50
CA THR A 52 2.77 -9.67 -4.68
C THR A 52 3.70 -8.47 -4.88
N LEU A 53 5.01 -8.68 -4.94
CA LEU A 53 5.98 -7.60 -5.08
C LEU A 53 5.88 -6.92 -6.46
N GLU A 54 5.68 -7.69 -7.51
CA GLU A 54 5.53 -7.26 -8.90
C GLU A 54 4.28 -6.41 -9.05
N VAL A 55 3.16 -6.88 -8.47
CA VAL A 55 1.90 -6.13 -8.43
C VAL A 55 2.09 -4.79 -7.71
N LEU A 56 2.74 -4.79 -6.53
CA LEU A 56 3.03 -3.57 -5.79
C LEU A 56 3.88 -2.58 -6.60
N LYS A 57 4.94 -3.06 -7.26
CA LYS A 57 5.82 -2.23 -8.12
C LYS A 57 5.04 -1.61 -9.27
N SER A 58 4.15 -2.38 -9.91
CA SER A 58 3.28 -1.88 -10.98
C SER A 58 2.38 -0.74 -10.48
N LEU A 59 1.74 -0.91 -9.33
CA LEU A 59 0.92 0.14 -8.71
C LEU A 59 1.74 1.39 -8.38
N LYS A 60 2.95 1.23 -7.81
CA LYS A 60 3.83 2.35 -7.43
C LYS A 60 4.28 3.18 -8.62
N ASN A 61 4.53 2.56 -9.76
CA ASN A 61 4.90 3.29 -10.98
C ASN A 61 3.80 4.24 -11.45
N SER A 62 2.54 3.97 -11.07
CA SER A 62 1.37 4.80 -11.40
C SER A 62 0.94 5.77 -10.31
N ASP A 63 1.57 5.73 -9.12
CA ASP A 63 1.13 6.50 -7.96
C ASP A 63 2.27 6.92 -7.02
N SER A 64 2.54 8.22 -6.94
CA SER A 64 3.55 8.79 -6.06
C SER A 64 3.16 8.79 -4.57
N PHE A 65 1.89 8.57 -4.22
CA PHE A 65 1.44 8.41 -2.84
C PHE A 65 1.71 7.00 -2.29
N LEU A 66 2.14 6.07 -3.15
CA LEU A 66 2.43 4.68 -2.79
C LEU A 66 3.92 4.48 -2.47
N ARG A 67 4.18 3.89 -1.31
CA ARG A 67 5.51 3.39 -0.91
C ARG A 67 5.45 1.88 -0.72
N ILE A 68 6.60 1.26 -0.92
CA ILE A 68 6.79 -0.17 -0.72
C ILE A 68 8.01 -0.35 0.17
N LEU A 69 7.83 -1.06 1.28
CA LEU A 69 8.92 -1.61 2.07
C LEU A 69 8.94 -3.11 1.78
N ASN A 70 10.04 -3.60 1.19
CA ASN A 70 10.20 -5.02 0.88
C ASN A 70 11.13 -5.68 1.89
N MET A 71 10.71 -6.81 2.45
CA MET A 71 11.51 -7.63 3.35
C MET A 71 11.95 -8.91 2.62
N ASP A 72 13.22 -9.29 2.78
CA ASP A 72 13.81 -10.43 2.05
C ASP A 72 13.28 -11.80 2.52
N LYS A 73 12.71 -11.87 3.72
CA LYS A 73 12.11 -13.08 4.29
C LYS A 73 10.92 -12.71 5.15
N ASN A 74 9.92 -13.59 5.16
CA ASN A 74 8.77 -13.48 6.05
C ASN A 74 9.25 -13.48 7.51
N ARG A 75 8.80 -12.51 8.30
CA ARG A 75 9.12 -12.39 9.74
C ARG A 75 7.89 -12.53 10.64
N GLY A 76 6.73 -12.86 10.07
CA GLY A 76 5.47 -12.97 10.78
C GLY A 76 4.84 -11.62 11.06
N GLN A 77 3.52 -11.63 11.23
CA GLN A 77 2.75 -10.44 11.62
C GLN A 77 2.51 -10.46 13.12
N ALA A 78 2.78 -9.34 13.80
CA ALA A 78 2.50 -9.13 15.23
C ALA A 78 1.23 -8.30 15.43
#